data_AF-A0A9D6N9M2-F1
#
_entry.id   AF-A0A9D6N9M2-F1
#
_cell.length_a   1.000
_cell.length_b   1.000
_cell.length_c   1.000
_cell.angle_alpha   90.00
_cell.angle_beta   90.00
_cell.angle_gamma   90.00
#
_symmetry.space_group_name_H-M   'P 1'
#
loop_
_entity.id
_entity.type
_entity.pdbx_description
1 polymer ?
#
loop_
_entity_poly.entity_id
_entity_poly.type
_entity_poly.pdbx_seq_one_letter_code
_entity_poly.pdbx_strand_id
1 'polypeptide(L)' 'MADPRLEQQLRFVTEIDRLKRIERQTLLNDRSRRENDAEHSWHLAVMALLLGEYAEDPGLDLFRV' A
#
# COMPACT_ATOMS: atom_id res chain seq x y z
N MET A 1 28.95 0.83 -15.18
CA MET A 1 27.96 -0.20 -14.81
C MET A 1 27.07 0.43 -13.74
N ALA A 2 25.74 0.34 -13.86
CA ALA A 2 24.84 0.86 -12.84
C ALA A 2 25.09 0.12 -11.50
N ASP A 3 24.90 0.81 -10.37
CA ASP A 3 24.99 0.22 -9.04
C ASP A 3 24.02 -0.98 -8.94
N PRO A 4 24.50 -2.22 -8.67
CA PRO A 4 23.65 -3.41 -8.59
C PRO A 4 22.50 -3.28 -7.58
N ARG A 5 22.71 -2.51 -6.50
CA ARG A 5 21.67 -2.24 -5.50
C ARG A 5 20.55 -1.38 -6.10
N LEU A 6 20.92 -0.28 -6.76
CA LEU A 6 19.96 0.60 -7.41
C LEU A 6 19.16 -0.13 -8.48
N GLU A 7 19.82 -0.99 -9.27
CA GLU A 7 19.15 -1.79 -10.30
C GLU A 7 18.10 -2.74 -9.70
N GLN A 8 18.41 -3.40 -8.58
CA GLN A 8 17.46 -4.25 -7.89
C GLN A 8 16.26 -3.46 -7.34
N GLN A 9 16.50 -2.27 -6.78
CA GLN A 9 15.44 -1.40 -6.27
C GLN A 9 14.51 -0.92 -7.40
N LEU A 10 15.06 -0.49 -8.53
CA LEU A 10 14.26 -0.06 -9.68
C LEU A 10 13.44 -1.21 -10.29
N ARG A 11 14.01 -2.42 -10.34
CA ARG A 11 13.27 -3.62 -10.73
C ARG A 11 12.09 -3.88 -9.81
N PHE A 12 12.30 -3.78 -8.50
CA PHE A 12 11.22 -3.98 -7.54
C PHE A 12 10.13 -2.91 -7.68
N VAL A 13 10.50 -1.63 -7.76
CA VAL A 13 9.55 -0.51 -7.97
C VAL A 13 8.72 -0.71 -9.24
N THR A 14 9.34 -1.22 -10.30
CA THR A 14 8.64 -1.53 -11.56
C THR A 14 7.69 -2.73 -11.41
N GLU A 15 8.11 -3.77 -10.69
CA GLU A 15 7.31 -4.99 -10.51
C GLU A 15 6.05 -4.72 -9.67
N ILE A 16 6.17 -3.95 -8.58
CA ILE A 16 5.03 -3.67 -7.69
C ILE A 16 3.95 -2.79 -8.33
N ASP A 17 4.25 -2.07 -9.42
CA ASP A 17 3.24 -1.30 -10.17
C ASP A 17 2.10 -2.22 -10.69
N ARG A 18 2.40 -3.50 -10.93
CA ARG A 18 1.41 -4.51 -11.33
C ARG A 18 0.29 -4.70 -10.31
N LEU A 19 0.49 -4.33 -9.04
CA LEU A 19 -0.54 -4.38 -8.01
C LEU A 19 -1.77 -3.53 -8.36
N LYS A 20 -1.57 -2.44 -9.12
CA LYS A 20 -2.67 -1.58 -9.62
C LYS A 20 -3.64 -2.31 -10.56
N ARG A 21 -3.29 -3.50 -11.05
CA ARG A 21 -4.10 -4.32 -11.96
C ARG A 21 -4.87 -5.44 -11.24
N ILE A 22 -4.60 -5.67 -9.96
CA ILE A 22 -5.29 -6.70 -9.19
C ILE A 22 -6.56 -6.09 -8.59
N GLU A 23 -7.72 -6.49 -9.11
CA GLU A 23 -9.02 -6.01 -8.64
C GLU A 23 -9.56 -6.83 -7.46
N ARG A 24 -10.02 -6.13 -6.44
CA ARG A 24 -10.66 -6.68 -5.23
C ARG A 24 -12.15 -6.85 -5.45
N GLN A 25 -12.83 -7.65 -4.64
CA GLN A 25 -14.30 -7.73 -4.70
C GLN A 25 -14.98 -6.47 -4.13
N THR A 26 -14.27 -5.72 -3.28
CA THR A 26 -14.72 -4.44 -2.74
C THR A 26 -15.02 -3.44 -3.85
N LEU A 27 -16.20 -2.82 -3.80
CA LEU A 27 -16.55 -1.69 -4.65
C LEU A 27 -16.07 -0.38 -4.00
N LEU A 28 -15.75 0.61 -4.82
CA LEU A 28 -15.62 1.98 -4.32
C LEU A 28 -16.90 2.44 -3.63
N ASN A 29 -16.80 3.45 -2.76
CA ASN A 29 -17.94 3.96 -1.99
C ASN A 29 -19.11 4.45 -2.87
N ASP A 30 -18.79 4.95 -4.07
CA ASP A 30 -19.78 5.38 -5.06
C ASP A 30 -20.30 4.24 -5.95
N ARG A 31 -19.81 3.01 -5.74
CA ARG A 31 -20.12 1.79 -6.51
C ARG A 31 -19.78 1.86 -7.99
N SER A 32 -18.93 2.80 -8.42
CA SER A 32 -18.59 2.99 -9.84
C SER A 32 -17.77 1.84 -10.43
N ARG A 33 -16.88 1.25 -9.62
CA ARG A 33 -16.02 0.12 -10.00
C ARG A 33 -15.52 -0.65 -8.78
N ARG A 34 -14.79 -1.74 -9.06
CA ARG A 34 -14.01 -2.49 -8.08
C ARG A 34 -12.74 -1.72 -7.71
N GLU A 35 -12.37 -1.77 -6.42
CA GLU A 35 -11.12 -1.25 -5.89
C GLU A 35 -9.93 -2.12 -6.37
N ASN A 36 -8.76 -1.54 -6.64
CA ASN A 36 -7.55 -2.33 -6.87
C ASN A 36 -6.69 -2.45 -5.59
N ASP A 37 -5.84 -3.46 -5.51
CA ASP A 37 -5.04 -3.71 -4.31
C ASP A 37 -4.08 -2.56 -3.95
N ALA A 38 -3.55 -1.81 -4.92
CA ALA A 38 -2.69 -0.67 -4.62
C ALA A 38 -3.45 0.48 -3.95
N GLU A 39 -4.67 0.78 -4.41
CA GLU A 39 -5.58 1.75 -3.79
C GLU A 39 -5.95 1.32 -2.37
N HIS A 40 -6.24 0.03 -2.19
CA HIS A 40 -6.57 -0.53 -0.90
C HIS A 40 -5.42 -0.39 0.11
N SER A 41 -4.20 -0.75 -0.29
CA SER A 41 -3.01 -0.60 0.56
C SER A 41 -2.74 0.87 0.92
N TRP A 42 -2.93 1.80 -0.03
CA TRP A 42 -2.84 3.23 0.26
C TRP A 42 -3.88 3.67 1.28
N HIS A 43 -5.14 3.25 1.11
CA HIS A 43 -6.22 3.60 2.02
C HIS A 43 -5.96 3.05 3.43
N LEU A 44 -5.49 1.80 3.54
CA LEU A 44 -5.10 1.19 4.80
C LEU A 44 -3.96 1.94 5.50
N ALA A 45 -2.92 2.34 4.77
CA ALA A 45 -1.82 3.12 5.33
C ALA A 45 -2.31 4.48 5.88
N VAL A 46 -3.19 5.16 5.16
CA VAL A 46 -3.82 6.41 5.64
C VAL A 46 -4.68 6.15 6.89
N MET A 47 -5.45 5.07 6.91
CA MET A 47 -6.23 4.69 8.10
C MET A 47 -5.32 4.42 9.30
N ALA A 48 -4.19 3.72 9.13
CA ALA A 48 -3.25 3.47 10.22
C ALA A 48 -2.69 4.76 10.81
N LEU A 49 -2.35 5.74 9.96
CA LEU A 49 -1.86 7.05 10.42
C LEU A 49 -2.93 7.87 11.15
N LEU A 50 -4.18 7.85 10.66
CA LEU A 50 -5.28 8.62 11.25
C LEU A 50 -5.86 7.98 12.52
N LEU A 51 -5.88 6.65 12.57
CA LEU A 51 -6.53 5.89 13.64
C LEU A 51 -5.52 5.28 14.63
N GLY A 52 -4.23 5.58 14.48
CA GLY A 52 -3.18 5.05 15.34
C GLY A 52 -3.36 5.39 16.83
N GLU A 53 -4.03 6.49 17.15
CA GLU A 53 -4.37 6.87 18.54
C GLU A 53 -5.33 5.88 19.23
N TYR A 54 -6.04 5.04 18.46
CA TYR A 54 -6.93 4.01 18.96
C TYR A 54 -6.25 2.64 19.10
N ALA A 55 -4.95 2.53 18.79
CA ALA A 55 -4.21 1.28 18.95
C ALA A 55 -4.06 0.92 20.44
N GLU A 56 -4.26 -0.37 20.76
CA GLU A 56 -4.12 -0.87 22.14
C GLU A 56 -2.67 -0.85 22.63
N ASP A 57 -1.71 -1.03 21.71
CA ASP A 57 -0.29 -1.08 22.03
C ASP A 57 0.35 0.33 21.98
N PRO A 58 0.75 0.92 23.12
CA PRO A 58 1.43 2.21 23.15
C PRO A 58 2.85 2.17 22.55
N GLY A 59 3.42 0.99 22.31
CA GLY A 59 4.70 0.78 21.66
C GLY A 59 4.62 0.57 20.14
N LEU A 60 3.43 0.70 19.54
CA LEU A 60 3.23 0.49 18.11
C LEU A 60 4.02 1.52 17.27
N ASP A 61 4.93 1.04 16.43
CA ASP A 61 5.61 1.85 15.42
C ASP A 61 4.79 1.89 14.11
N LEU A 62 4.06 2.99 13.92
CA LEU A 62 3.19 3.20 12.75
C LEU A 62 3.93 3.25 11.41
N PHE A 63 5.24 3.50 11.40
CA PHE A 63 6.02 3.66 10.16
C PHE A 63 6.84 2.42 9.81
N ARG A 64 6.68 1.34 10.57
CA ARG A 64 7.34 0.08 10.29
C ARG A 64 6.62 -0.65 9.14
N VAL A 65 7.39 -1.03 8.12
CA VAL A 65 6.98 -1.86 6.98
C VAL A 65 7.67 -3.22 7.06
#